data_AF-A0A0R2QIY8-F1
#
_entry.id   AF-A0A0R2QIY8-F1
#
_cell.length_a   1.000
_cell.length_b   1.000
_cell.length_c   1.000
_cell.angle_alpha   90.00
_cell.angle_beta   90.00
_cell.angle_gamma   90.00
#
_symmetry.space_group_name_H-M   'P 1'
#
loop_
_entity.id
_entity.type
_entity.pdbx_description
1 polymer ?
#
loop_
_entity_poly.entity_id
_entity_poly.type
_entity_poly.pdbx_seq_one_letter_code
_entity_poly.pdbx_strand_id
1 'polypeptide(L)' 'MIINCDSCTMQNIACSDCVITVLLNIKPLPGKTAEFSDQDQTAINHLSTAGMVPPLRFKPGRAR' A
#
# COMPACT_ATOMS: atom_id res chain seq x y z
N MET A 1 5.25 -8.29 2.93
CA MET A 1 4.43 -8.43 1.71
C MET A 1 4.94 -7.51 0.63
N ILE A 2 5.01 -7.98 -0.62
CA ILE A 2 5.44 -7.19 -1.78
C ILE A 2 4.26 -6.40 -2.33
N ILE A 3 4.46 -5.10 -2.54
CA ILE A 3 3.48 -4.21 -3.15
C ILE A 3 3.73 -4.16 -4.66
N ASN A 4 2.74 -4.65 -5.42
CA ASN A 4 2.67 -4.44 -6.87
C ASN A 4 1.32 -3.80 -7.20
N CYS A 5 1.33 -2.50 -7.52
CA CYS A 5 0.11 -1.78 -7.81
C CYS A 5 -0.55 -2.21 -9.12
N ASP A 6 0.23 -2.75 -10.08
CA ASP A 6 -0.26 -3.21 -11.38
C ASP A 6 -1.04 -4.53 -11.30
N SER A 7 -0.85 -5.30 -10.24
CA SER A 7 -1.61 -6.54 -9.98
C SER A 7 -2.62 -6.40 -8.84
N CYS A 8 -2.81 -5.19 -8.29
CA CYS A 8 -3.68 -4.97 -7.15
C CYS A 8 -5.15 -5.03 -7.57
N THR A 9 -5.95 -5.92 -6.97
CA THR A 9 -7.38 -6.03 -7.32
C THR A 9 -8.19 -4.78 -6.97
N MET A 10 -7.64 -3.92 -6.11
CA MET A 10 -8.26 -2.67 -5.67
C MET A 10 -7.81 -1.46 -6.51
N GLN A 11 -6.93 -1.63 -7.51
CA GLN A 11 -6.33 -0.53 -8.27
C GLN A 11 -7.36 0.40 -8.93
N ASN A 12 -8.50 -0.13 -9.36
CA ASN A 12 -9.58 0.62 -10.02
C ASN A 12 -10.81 0.81 -9.12
N ILE A 13 -10.73 0.43 -7.84
CA ILE A 13 -11.87 0.44 -6.90
C ILE A 13 -11.64 1.44 -5.78
N ALA A 14 -10.45 1.43 -5.17
CA ALA A 14 -10.17 2.26 -4.00
C ALA A 14 -8.71 2.70 -3.91
N CYS A 15 -7.99 2.73 -5.04
CA CYS A 15 -6.60 3.15 -5.06
C CYS A 15 -6.45 4.62 -4.66
N SER A 16 -7.35 5.50 -5.10
CA SER A 16 -7.34 6.94 -4.77
C SER A 16 -7.36 7.23 -3.27
N ASP A 17 -7.95 6.34 -2.47
CA ASP A 17 -8.04 6.45 -1.02
C ASP A 17 -7.11 5.41 -0.32
N CYS A 18 -6.22 4.72 -1.02
CA CYS A 18 -5.30 3.79 -0.39
C CYS A 18 -4.10 4.55 0.19
N VAL A 19 -3.60 4.15 1.38
CA VAL A 19 -2.34 4.69 1.94
C VAL A 19 -1.17 4.68 0.94
N ILE A 20 -1.21 3.74 0.00
CA ILE A 20 -0.20 3.57 -1.05
C ILE A 20 -0.09 4.82 -1.92
N THR A 21 -1.16 5.56 -2.24
CA THR A 21 -1.04 6.77 -3.10
C THR A 21 -0.24 7.88 -2.44
N VAL A 22 -0.34 8.00 -1.11
CA VAL A 22 0.49 8.92 -0.30
C VAL A 22 1.96 8.50 -0.37
N LEU A 23 2.21 7.19 -0.30
CA LEU A 23 3.55 6.61 -0.31
C LEU A 23 4.15 6.46 -1.72
N LEU A 24 3.35 6.43 -2.79
CA LEU A 24 3.84 6.29 -4.17
C LEU A 24 4.49 7.56 -4.71
N ASN A 25 4.33 8.71 -4.04
CA ASN A 25 5.21 9.85 -4.23
C ASN A 25 6.65 9.55 -3.78
N ILE A 26 6.86 8.47 -3.03
CA ILE A 26 8.15 7.96 -2.59
C ILE A 26 8.53 6.80 -3.53
N LYS A 27 9.44 7.08 -4.47
CA LYS A 27 10.03 6.00 -5.29
C LYS A 27 10.89 5.08 -4.41
N PRO A 28 10.76 3.75 -4.52
CA PRO A 28 11.70 2.84 -3.89
C PRO A 28 13.14 3.15 -4.32
N LEU A 29 14.10 2.91 -3.41
CA LEU A 29 15.51 3.02 -3.76
C LEU A 29 15.85 2.06 -4.92
N PRO A 30 16.81 2.41 -5.80
CA PRO A 30 17.25 1.51 -6.86
C PRO A 30 17.60 0.12 -6.33
N GLY A 31 17.05 -0.92 -6.96
CA GLY A 31 17.25 -2.31 -6.55
C GLY A 31 16.42 -2.77 -5.34
N LYS A 32 15.53 -1.93 -4.81
CA LYS A 32 14.59 -2.31 -3.74
C LYS A 32 13.15 -2.34 -4.24
N THR A 33 12.41 -3.36 -3.83
CA THR A 33 10.98 -3.48 -4.05
C THR A 33 10.22 -2.71 -2.96
N ALA A 34 9.07 -2.15 -3.29
CA ALA A 34 8.15 -1.63 -2.29
C ALA A 34 7.57 -2.80 -1.48
N GLU A 35 7.87 -2.87 -0.20
CA GLU A 35 7.43 -3.95 0.68
C GLU A 35 6.93 -3.39 2.01
N PHE A 36 5.89 -4.01 2.57
CA PHE A 36 5.46 -3.78 3.95
C PHE A 36 5.66 -5.04 4.77
N SER A 37 6.39 -4.92 5.86
CA SER A 37 6.38 -5.91 6.92
C SER A 37 5.02 -5.95 7.64
N ASP A 38 4.83 -6.92 8.52
CA ASP A 38 3.63 -6.99 9.37
C ASP A 38 3.59 -5.82 10.38
N GLN A 39 4.77 -5.33 10.78
CA GLN A 39 4.89 -4.15 11.64
C GLN A 39 4.45 -2.87 10.89
N ASP A 40 4.84 -2.73 9.62
CA ASP A 40 4.42 -1.59 8.80
C ASP A 40 2.89 -1.55 8.63
N GLN A 41 2.28 -2.70 8.37
CA GLN A 41 0.82 -2.81 8.26
C GLN A 41 0.12 -2.43 9.57
N THR A 42 0.66 -2.87 10.70
CA THR A 42 0.14 -2.54 12.03
C THR A 42 0.24 -1.04 12.32
N ALA A 43 1.39 -0.44 12.03
CA ALA A 43 1.60 1.00 12.19
C ALA A 43 0.62 1.81 11.32
N ILE A 44 0.49 1.44 10.03
CA ILE A 44 -0.45 2.08 9.12
C ILE A 44 -1.89 1.95 9.65
N ASN A 45 -2.27 0.80 10.18
CA ASN A 45 -3.61 0.59 10.73
C ASN A 45 -3.88 1.49 11.95
N HIS A 46 -2.90 1.66 12.85
CA HIS A 46 -3.04 2.60 13.97
C HIS A 46 -3.18 4.05 13.52
N LEU A 47 -2.35 4.47 12.57
CA LEU A 47 -2.41 5.83 12.01
C LEU A 47 -3.75 6.06 11.29
N SER A 48 -4.24 5.07 10.55
CA SER A 48 -5.52 5.16 9.86
C SER A 48 -6.70 5.22 10.82
N THR A 49 -6.67 4.42 11.89
CA THR A 49 -7.68 4.47 12.97
C THR A 49 -7.71 5.85 13.64
N ALA A 50 -6.57 6.52 13.75
CA ALA A 50 -6.47 7.88 14.26
C ALA A 50 -6.86 8.97 13.23
N GLY A 51 -7.22 8.60 11.99
CA GLY A 51 -7.57 9.53 10.92
C GLY A 51 -6.38 10.28 10.31
N MET A 52 -5.15 9.85 10.58
CA MET A 52 -3.93 10.53 10.11
C MET A 52 -3.55 10.16 8.68
N VAL A 53 -3.88 8.95 8.26
CA VAL A 53 -3.60 8.43 6.91
C VAL A 53 -4.80 7.66 6.36
N PRO A 54 -4.94 7.55 5.04
CA PRO A 54 -5.92 6.63 4.46
C PRO A 54 -5.59 5.17 4.85
N PRO A 55 -6.58 4.26 4.91
CA PRO A 55 -6.32 2.87 5.25
C PRO A 55 -5.55 2.13 4.14
N LEU A 56 -4.85 1.06 4.53
CA LEU A 56 -4.23 0.14 3.59
C LEU A 56 -5.30 -0.69 2.89
N ARG A 57 -5.59 -0.35 1.64
CA ARG A 57 -6.56 -1.05 0.79
C ARG A 57 -5.92 -2.01 -0.21
N PHE A 58 -4.60 -2.20 -0.15
CA PHE A 58 -3.91 -3.14 -1.03
C PHE A 58 -4.44 -4.55 -0.85
N LYS A 59 -4.75 -5.19 -1.98
CA LYS A 59 -5.09 -6.61 -2.04
C LYS A 59 -4.31 -7.23 -3.19
N PRO A 60 -3.43 -8.21 -2.92
CA PRO A 60 -2.69 -8.87 -3.99
C PRO A 60 -3.67 -9.59 -4.91
N GLY A 61 -3.62 -9.29 -6.20
CA GLY A 61 -4.29 -10.10 -7.22
C GLY A 61 -3.46 -11.32 -7.58
N ARG A 62 -4.05 -12.22 -8.36
CA ARG A 62 -3.26 -13.24 -9.04
C ARG A 62 -2.30 -12.53 -9.98
N ALA A 63 -1.00 -12.80 -9.83
CA ALA A 63 -0.02 -12.44 -10.85
C ALA A 63 -0.51 -13.01 -12.18
N ARG A 64 -0.65 -12.14 -13.18
CA ARG A 64 -1.04 -12.54 -14.53
C ARG A 64 0.16 -13.11 -15.27
#